data_AF-A0A1A8XPG1-F1
#
_entry.id   AF-A0A1A8XPG1-F1
#
_cell.length_a   1.000
_cell.length_b   1.000
_cell.length_c   1.000
_cell.angle_alpha   90.00
_cell.angle_beta   90.00
_cell.angle_gamma   90.00
#
_symmetry.space_group_name_H-M   'P 1'
#
loop_
_entity.id
_entity.type
_entity.pdbx_description
1 polymer ?
#
loop_
_entity_poly.entity_id
_entity_poly.type
_entity_poly.pdbx_seq_one_letter_code
_entity_poly.pdbx_strand_id
1 'polypeptide(L)'
;MTASSNFPLASPMCSFAPRCLSIDLEVGLRDTRIHSLAALRGDLPGASLHFRQGDLFAALERLDALAEGASFLLGHNLIAFDLPHLAAAKPDLRLLQLPAVDTLWLNPLAFPRNPYHQTT
;
A
#
# COMPACT_ATOMS: atom_id res chain seq x y z
N MET A 1 52.96 5.46 -5.03
CA MET A 1 51.88 4.48 -5.28
C MET A 1 51.83 3.61 -4.03
N THR A 2 50.80 3.58 -3.19
CA THR A 2 49.38 3.95 -3.31
C THR A 2 48.90 4.38 -1.92
N ALA A 3 48.11 5.46 -1.85
CA ALA A 3 47.43 5.87 -0.63
C ALA A 3 46.19 4.98 -0.42
N SER A 4 46.13 4.27 0.70
CA SER A 4 44.94 3.53 1.12
C SER A 4 43.90 4.52 1.63
N SER A 5 42.95 4.92 0.78
CA SER A 5 41.76 5.67 1.20
C SER A 5 40.78 4.70 1.86
N ASN A 6 40.83 4.64 3.18
CA ASN A 6 39.84 3.98 4.01
C ASN A 6 38.55 4.84 3.98
N PHE A 7 37.64 4.54 3.06
CA PHE A 7 36.30 5.13 3.09
C PHE A 7 35.57 4.62 4.33
N PRO A 8 35.03 5.49 5.21
CA PRO A 8 34.18 5.01 6.29
C PRO A 8 32.96 4.35 5.65
N LEU A 9 32.74 3.07 5.97
CA LEU A 9 31.48 2.37 5.73
C LEU A 9 30.37 3.28 6.23
N ALA A 10 29.50 3.71 5.30
CA ALA A 10 28.33 4.49 5.61
C ALA A 10 27.64 3.87 6.83
N SER A 11 27.45 4.67 7.88
CA SER A 11 26.58 4.29 8.99
C SER A 11 25.28 3.75 8.38
N PRO A 12 24.71 2.63 8.87
CA PRO A 12 23.44 2.17 8.34
C PRO A 12 22.47 3.34 8.50
N MET A 13 22.08 3.95 7.38
CA MET A 13 21.03 4.94 7.38
C MET A 13 19.91 4.35 8.22
N CYS A 14 19.47 5.07 9.25
CA CYS A 14 18.36 4.65 10.09
C CYS A 14 17.25 4.16 9.14
N SER A 15 17.01 2.84 9.11
CA SER A 15 16.19 2.24 8.05
C SER A 15 14.82 2.90 8.13
N PHE A 16 14.43 3.62 7.08
CA PHE A 16 13.09 4.19 7.01
C PHE A 16 12.10 3.03 6.88
N ALA A 17 11.46 2.68 8.00
CA ALA A 17 10.61 1.52 8.16
C ALA A 17 9.22 1.99 8.66
N PRO A 18 8.41 2.60 7.79
CA PRO A 18 7.10 3.11 8.18
C PRO A 18 6.20 1.94 8.57
N ARG A 19 5.46 2.10 9.68
CA ARG A 19 4.42 1.15 10.10
C ARG A 19 3.17 1.29 9.23
N CYS A 20 3.29 1.02 7.95
CA CYS A 20 2.21 1.12 6.98
C CYS A 20 2.03 -0.18 6.22
N LEU A 21 0.80 -0.43 5.81
CA LEU A 21 0.48 -1.47 4.84
C LEU A 21 0.17 -0.80 3.50
N SER A 22 1.01 -1.04 2.49
CA SER A 22 0.73 -0.64 1.12
C SER A 22 -0.21 -1.67 0.48
N ILE A 23 -1.24 -1.22 -0.24
CA ILE A 23 -2.24 -2.08 -0.91
C ILE A 23 -2.43 -1.59 -2.34
N ASP A 24 -2.62 -2.55 -3.26
CA ASP A 24 -3.04 -2.32 -4.65
C ASP A 24 -3.94 -3.48 -5.12
N LEU A 25 -5.06 -3.15 -5.76
CA LEU A 25 -6.03 -4.11 -6.26
C LEU A 25 -6.19 -4.07 -7.78
N GLU A 26 -6.37 -5.23 -8.38
CA GLU A 26 -6.91 -5.35 -9.74
C GLU A 26 -8.37 -5.80 -9.65
N VAL A 27 -9.29 -4.97 -10.15
CA VAL A 27 -10.73 -5.23 -10.14
C VAL A 27 -11.26 -5.34 -11.58
N GLY A 28 -12.10 -6.34 -11.83
CA GLY A 28 -12.73 -6.52 -13.13
C GLY A 28 -13.74 -5.40 -13.45
N LEU A 29 -13.61 -4.77 -14.62
CA LEU A 29 -14.50 -3.68 -15.05
C LEU A 29 -15.97 -4.07 -15.21
N ARG A 30 -16.27 -5.36 -15.40
CA ARG A 30 -17.63 -5.86 -15.69
C ARG A 30 -18.31 -6.48 -14.48
N ASP A 31 -17.55 -7.21 -13.66
CA ASP A 31 -18.07 -7.94 -12.51
C ASP A 31 -17.79 -7.23 -11.19
N THR A 32 -16.96 -6.17 -11.20
CA THR A 32 -16.54 -5.40 -10.02
C THR A 32 -15.88 -6.25 -8.93
N ARG A 33 -15.35 -7.42 -9.32
CA ARG A 33 -14.71 -8.36 -8.39
C ARG A 33 -13.22 -8.14 -8.35
N ILE A 34 -12.64 -8.32 -7.16
CA ILE A 34 -11.19 -8.33 -6.96
C ILE A 34 -10.63 -9.59 -7.63
N HIS A 35 -9.80 -9.41 -8.66
CA HIS A 35 -9.12 -10.49 -9.39
C HIS A 35 -7.72 -10.71 -8.84
N SER A 36 -7.02 -9.61 -8.55
CA SER A 36 -5.69 -9.65 -7.93
C SER A 36 -5.60 -8.67 -6.78
N LEU A 37 -4.74 -8.99 -5.82
CA LEU A 37 -4.45 -8.14 -4.67
C LEU A 37 -2.97 -8.27 -4.32
N ALA A 38 -2.31 -7.14 -4.12
CA ALA A 38 -0.95 -7.08 -3.62
C ALA A 38 -0.92 -6.23 -2.35
N ALA A 39 -0.13 -6.66 -1.36
CA ALA A 39 0.12 -5.86 -0.18
C ALA A 39 1.55 -6.05 0.34
N LEU A 40 2.12 -4.99 0.92
CA LEU A 40 3.47 -4.99 1.49
C LEU A 40 3.51 -4.21 2.80
N ARG A 41 4.17 -4.78 3.80
CA ARG A 41 4.35 -4.16 5.10
C ARG A 41 5.70 -3.44 5.21
N GLY A 42 5.66 -2.13 5.47
CA GLY A 42 6.85 -1.26 5.42
C GLY A 42 7.85 -1.45 6.56
N ASP A 43 7.38 -1.83 7.74
CA ASP A 43 8.18 -2.04 8.96
C ASP A 43 8.61 -3.50 9.18
N LEU A 44 8.03 -4.43 8.42
CA LEU A 44 8.31 -5.87 8.53
C LEU A 44 8.92 -6.40 7.24
N PRO A 45 10.26 -6.57 7.18
CA PRO A 45 10.94 -7.06 5.99
C PRO A 45 10.39 -8.40 5.50
N GLY A 46 10.05 -8.46 4.21
CA GLY A 46 9.53 -9.68 3.57
C GLY A 46 8.07 -10.02 3.89
N ALA A 47 7.39 -9.24 4.73
CA ALA A 47 5.98 -9.43 5.00
C ALA A 47 5.15 -8.81 3.86
N SER A 48 4.73 -9.67 2.93
CA SER A 48 3.91 -9.30 1.78
C SER A 48 2.84 -10.35 1.50
N LEU A 49 1.84 -9.94 0.74
CA LEU A 49 0.76 -10.79 0.26
C LEU A 49 0.59 -10.55 -1.23
N HIS A 50 0.43 -11.62 -2.00
CA HIS A 50 0.03 -11.54 -3.40
C HIS A 50 -1.04 -12.60 -3.67
N PHE A 51 -2.19 -12.15 -4.15
CA PHE A 51 -3.34 -12.96 -4.52
C PHE A 51 -3.66 -12.71 -6.00
N ARG A 52 -4.03 -13.77 -6.72
CA ARG A 52 -4.42 -13.71 -8.14
C ARG A 52 -5.49 -14.73 -8.50
N GLN A 53 -5.50 -15.88 -7.82
CA GLN A 53 -6.47 -16.95 -8.00
C GLN A 53 -6.65 -17.70 -6.69
N GLY A 54 -7.82 -18.32 -6.51
CA GLY A 54 -8.16 -19.13 -5.35
C GLY A 54 -9.20 -18.47 -4.46
N ASP A 55 -9.12 -18.75 -3.15
CA ASP A 55 -10.06 -18.24 -2.16
C ASP A 55 -9.75 -16.79 -1.78
N LEU A 56 -10.55 -15.86 -2.31
CA LEU A 56 -10.45 -14.44 -2.00
C LEU A 56 -10.69 -14.16 -0.50
N PHE A 57 -11.62 -14.87 0.15
CA PHE A 57 -11.93 -14.61 1.56
C PHE A 57 -10.73 -14.94 2.44
N ALA A 58 -10.08 -16.08 2.20
CA ALA A 58 -8.84 -16.43 2.89
C ALA A 58 -7.70 -15.43 2.62
N ALA A 59 -7.62 -14.86 1.41
CA ALA A 59 -6.66 -13.82 1.10
C ALA A 59 -6.96 -12.51 1.85
N LEU A 60 -8.24 -12.13 1.98
CA LEU A 60 -8.65 -10.95 2.73
C LEU A 60 -8.41 -11.10 4.25
N GLU A 61 -8.62 -12.28 4.82
CA GLU A 61 -8.23 -12.58 6.20
C GLU A 61 -6.72 -12.42 6.42
N ARG A 62 -5.90 -12.92 5.47
CA ARG A 62 -4.44 -12.73 5.52
C ARG A 62 -4.03 -11.28 5.38
N LEU A 63 -4.73 -10.51 4.55
CA LEU A 63 -4.51 -9.07 4.42
C LEU A 63 -4.80 -8.35 5.75
N ASP A 64 -5.90 -8.69 6.41
CA ASP A 64 -6.27 -8.10 7.69
C ASP A 64 -5.31 -8.47 8.82
N ALA A 65 -4.77 -9.68 8.80
CA ALA A 65 -3.70 -10.09 9.71
C ALA A 65 -2.40 -9.32 9.42
N LEU A 66 -2.04 -9.11 8.14
CA LEU A 66 -0.87 -8.34 7.75
C LEU A 66 -0.99 -6.85 8.12
N ALA A 67 -2.21 -6.32 8.18
CA ALA A 67 -2.51 -4.96 8.63
C ALA A 67 -2.34 -4.78 10.15
N GLU A 68 -2.22 -5.85 10.93
CA GLU A 68 -2.17 -5.77 12.38
C GLU A 68 -0.97 -4.95 12.86
N GLY A 69 -1.22 -3.96 13.70
CA GLY A 69 -0.19 -3.02 14.19
C GLY A 69 0.27 -1.98 13.17
N ALA A 70 -0.28 -1.95 11.94
CA ALA A 70 -0.06 -0.83 11.03
C ALA A 70 -0.70 0.43 11.61
N SER A 71 -0.07 1.57 11.37
CA SER A 71 -0.57 2.88 11.77
C SER A 71 -1.47 3.51 10.71
N PHE A 72 -1.28 3.13 9.44
CA PHE A 72 -2.06 3.62 8.31
C PHE A 72 -1.92 2.70 7.09
N LEU A 73 -2.84 2.86 6.15
CA LEU A 73 -2.80 2.25 4.82
C LEU A 73 -2.19 3.22 3.81
N LEU A 74 -1.52 2.69 2.80
CA LEU A 74 -0.90 3.46 1.72
C LEU A 74 -1.28 2.85 0.37
N GLY A 75 -1.56 3.67 -0.63
CA GLY A 75 -1.84 3.18 -1.98
C GLY A 75 -2.01 4.30 -2.98
N HIS A 76 -2.32 3.95 -4.22
CA HIS A 76 -2.61 4.91 -5.28
C HIS A 76 -4.08 4.84 -5.64
N ASN A 77 -4.82 5.95 -5.45
CA ASN A 77 -6.28 5.97 -5.56
C ASN A 77 -6.99 5.07 -4.53
N LEU A 78 -6.29 4.77 -3.41
CA LEU A 78 -6.71 3.87 -2.35
C LEU A 78 -8.10 4.22 -1.79
N ILE A 79 -8.36 5.51 -1.56
CA ILE A 79 -9.57 5.96 -0.87
C ILE A 79 -10.79 5.82 -1.78
N ALA A 80 -10.64 6.18 -3.05
CA ALA A 80 -11.76 6.20 -4.00
C ALA A 80 -11.94 4.86 -4.74
N PHE A 81 -10.91 4.02 -4.78
CA PHE A 81 -10.92 2.75 -5.49
C PHE A 81 -10.83 1.55 -4.55
N ASP A 82 -9.67 1.31 -3.93
CA ASP A 82 -9.43 0.04 -3.24
C ASP A 82 -10.31 -0.17 -2.00
N LEU A 83 -10.43 0.84 -1.12
CA LEU A 83 -11.20 0.71 0.12
C LEU A 83 -12.69 0.41 -0.10
N PRO A 84 -13.40 1.07 -1.03
CA PRO A 84 -14.76 0.68 -1.41
C PRO A 84 -14.88 -0.77 -1.86
N HIS A 85 -13.93 -1.27 -2.67
CA HIS A 85 -13.97 -2.66 -3.15
C HIS A 85 -13.66 -3.67 -2.03
N LEU A 86 -12.74 -3.35 -1.12
CA LEU A 86 -12.49 -4.17 0.08
C LEU A 86 -13.71 -4.21 0.99
N ALA A 87 -14.35 -3.06 1.25
CA ALA A 87 -15.55 -2.98 2.06
C ALA A 87 -16.73 -3.74 1.42
N ALA A 88 -16.87 -3.70 0.10
CA ALA A 88 -17.90 -4.46 -0.62
C ALA A 88 -17.65 -5.98 -0.57
N ALA A 89 -16.38 -6.41 -0.64
CA ALA A 89 -16.01 -7.81 -0.60
C ALA A 89 -16.08 -8.41 0.81
N LYS A 90 -15.64 -7.66 1.82
CA LYS A 90 -15.59 -8.08 3.23
C LYS A 90 -15.63 -6.86 4.17
N PRO A 91 -16.83 -6.44 4.63
CA PRO A 91 -17.00 -5.20 5.40
C PRO A 91 -16.49 -5.27 6.84
N ASP A 92 -16.22 -6.47 7.37
CA ASP A 92 -15.74 -6.71 8.74
C ASP A 92 -14.20 -6.67 8.87
N LEU A 93 -13.48 -6.33 7.80
CA LEU A 93 -12.03 -6.14 7.84
C LEU A 93 -11.64 -5.00 8.81
N ARG A 94 -10.78 -5.31 9.79
CA ARG A 94 -10.29 -4.34 10.78
C ARG A 94 -9.48 -3.23 10.12
N LEU A 95 -8.74 -3.54 9.04
CA LEU A 95 -7.92 -2.59 8.29
C LEU A 95 -8.74 -1.41 7.75
N LEU A 96 -10.05 -1.58 7.50
CA LEU A 96 -10.92 -0.51 7.00
C LEU A 96 -11.07 0.65 7.99
N GLN A 97 -10.69 0.44 9.26
CA GLN A 97 -10.69 1.47 10.30
C GLN A 97 -9.35 2.23 10.39
N LEU A 98 -8.32 1.81 9.65
CA LEU A 98 -7.03 2.48 9.66
C LEU A 98 -7.10 3.77 8.83
N PRO A 99 -6.39 4.84 9.25
CA PRO A 99 -6.18 6.01 8.41
C PRO A 99 -5.58 5.62 7.05
N ALA A 100 -5.98 6.31 5.99
CA ALA A 100 -5.52 6.05 4.64
C ALA A 100 -4.70 7.24 4.10
N VAL A 101 -3.53 6.94 3.53
CA VAL A 101 -2.72 7.90 2.78
C VAL A 101 -2.82 7.53 1.30
N ASP A 102 -3.43 8.42 0.54
CA ASP A 102 -3.62 8.24 -0.90
C ASP A 102 -2.56 9.03 -1.68
N THR A 103 -1.68 8.31 -2.37
CA THR A 103 -0.58 8.92 -3.13
C THR A 103 -1.06 9.72 -4.34
N LEU A 104 -2.27 9.47 -4.85
CA LEU A 104 -2.85 10.28 -5.92
C LEU A 104 -3.04 11.74 -5.46
N TRP A 105 -3.40 11.93 -4.19
CA TRP A 105 -3.66 13.23 -3.58
C TRP A 105 -2.39 13.94 -3.10
N LEU A 106 -1.24 13.26 -3.07
CA LEU A 106 0.07 13.86 -2.78
C LEU A 106 0.69 14.53 -4.02
N ASN A 107 0.18 14.23 -5.22
CA ASN A 107 0.67 14.77 -6.49
C ASN A 107 0.61 16.32 -6.63
N PRO A 108 -0.39 17.04 -6.09
CA PRO A 108 -0.45 18.51 -6.14
C PRO A 108 0.74 19.20 -5.44
N LEU A 109 1.42 18.54 -4.51
CA LEU A 109 2.60 19.07 -3.82
C LEU A 109 3.89 18.91 -4.63
N ALA A 110 3.95 17.90 -5.52
CA ALA A 110 5.10 17.63 -6.38
C ALA A 110 5.07 18.47 -7.68
N PHE A 111 3.88 18.82 -8.17
CA PHE A 111 3.70 19.57 -9.42
C PHE A 111 2.61 20.67 -9.30
N PRO A 112 2.91 21.80 -8.63
CA PRO A 112 1.94 22.86 -8.36
C PRO A 112 1.35 23.55 -9.62
N ARG A 113 1.88 23.26 -10.82
CA ARG A 113 1.39 23.81 -12.11
C ARG A 113 0.62 22.82 -12.98
N ASN A 114 0.42 21.58 -12.53
CA ASN A 114 -0.39 20.60 -13.27
C ASN A 114 -1.49 20.02 -12.37
N PRO A 115 -2.54 20.82 -12.05
CA PRO A 115 -3.67 20.31 -11.30
C PRO A 115 -4.45 19.32 -12.17
N TYR A 116 -4.26 18.03 -11.92
CA TYR A 116 -5.27 17.05 -12.31
C TYR A 116 -6.43 17.21 -11.36
N HIS A 117 -7.49 17.85 -11.84
CA HIS A 117 -8.91 17.62 -11.53
C HIS A 117 -9.68 18.77 -12.20
N GLN A 118 -10.04 18.59 -13.47
CA GLN A 118 -11.26 19.20 -14.00
C GLN A 118 -12.41 18.35 -13.47
N THR A 119 -12.96 18.71 -12.33
CA THR A 119 -14.29 18.24 -11.93
C THR A 119 -15.32 19.10 -12.66
N THR A 120 -16.01 18.48 -13.61
CA THR A 120 -17.26 18.98 -14.21
C THR A 120 -18.33 19.17 -13.14
#